data_AF-A0A6P0THI7-F1
#
_entry.id   AF-A0A6P0THI7-F1
#
_cell.length_a   1.000
_cell.length_b   1.000
_cell.length_c   1.000
_cell.angle_alpha   90.00
_cell.angle_beta   90.00
_cell.angle_gamma   90.00
#
_symmetry.space_group_name_H-M   'P 1'
#
loop_
_entity.id
_entity.type
_entity.pdbx_description
1 polymer ?
#
loop_
_entity_poly.entity_id
_entity_poly.type
_entity_poly.pdbx_seq_one_letter_code
_entity_poly.pdbx_strand_id
1 'polypeptide(L)'
;SATVTGEPQVRYTTNDQIPVMEIQVEFAGKDNQGQPQQKPLHVTVWNGNVAKVQAMNLAVGQSLLLEGSVAMDKVQTTEGQKRTTAKFWAYKVIPAAADYGLNIVNIAGRLGQEPSDDVKYFESGNMVATNSIAVRRPKKDTEPDWFRCKFWNKTGESIVDHQHKGNTIGVTGRLDIEIFQDRNTGEVRHTPVLVGDRVSFLGSKSNGESHTAPAAPAAVSASVPAPSETNYDDIPF
;
A
#
# COMPACT_ATOMS: atom_id res chain seq x y z
N SER A 1 -14.52 -3.50 1.48
CA SER A 1 -15.74 -2.75 1.76
C SER A 1 -15.58 -2.07 3.08
N ALA A 2 -16.23 -0.93 3.24
CA ALA A 2 -16.22 -0.16 4.46
C ALA A 2 -17.62 0.40 4.73
N THR A 3 -17.98 0.56 5.99
CA THR A 3 -19.25 1.13 6.41
C THR A 3 -19.05 2.61 6.75
N VAL A 4 -19.94 3.47 6.26
CA VAL A 4 -19.91 4.91 6.57
C VAL A 4 -20.24 5.12 8.04
N THR A 5 -19.35 5.78 8.78
CA THR A 5 -19.54 6.03 10.23
C THR A 5 -19.79 7.50 10.55
N GLY A 6 -19.53 8.40 9.61
CA GLY A 6 -19.75 9.84 9.77
C GLY A 6 -20.36 10.45 8.52
N GLU A 7 -21.08 11.56 8.70
CA GLU A 7 -21.71 12.26 7.58
C GLU A 7 -20.67 12.74 6.57
N PRO A 8 -20.86 12.48 5.26
CA PRO A 8 -19.96 13.00 4.23
C PRO A 8 -19.94 14.53 4.24
N GLN A 9 -18.74 15.11 4.25
CA GLN A 9 -18.53 16.56 4.23
C GLN A 9 -17.92 16.96 2.89
N VAL A 10 -18.47 17.99 2.26
CA VAL A 10 -17.86 18.57 1.05
C VAL A 10 -16.93 19.72 1.46
N ARG A 11 -15.68 19.64 1.04
CA ARG A 11 -14.68 20.70 1.16
C ARG A 11 -14.23 21.14 -0.22
N TYR A 12 -13.57 22.29 -0.27
CA TYR A 12 -12.97 22.84 -1.49
C TYR A 12 -11.47 22.97 -1.31
N THR A 13 -10.70 22.61 -2.33
CA THR A 13 -9.24 22.81 -2.32
C THR A 13 -8.90 24.30 -2.34
N THR A 14 -7.84 24.69 -1.61
CA THR A 14 -7.49 26.11 -1.42
C THR A 14 -7.15 26.83 -2.73
N ASN A 15 -6.44 26.15 -3.64
CA ASN A 15 -5.90 26.78 -4.84
C ASN A 15 -6.93 26.86 -5.97
N ASP A 16 -7.55 25.72 -6.29
CA ASP A 16 -8.34 25.56 -7.51
C ASP A 16 -9.85 25.45 -7.23
N GLN A 17 -10.27 25.60 -5.97
CA GLN A 17 -11.67 25.47 -5.52
C GLN A 17 -12.32 24.18 -6.05
N ILE A 18 -11.55 23.09 -6.11
CA ILE A 18 -12.04 21.80 -6.56
C ILE A 18 -12.81 21.17 -5.39
N PRO A 19 -14.07 20.78 -5.57
CA PRO A 19 -14.80 20.08 -4.53
C PRO A 19 -14.21 18.68 -4.28
N VAL A 20 -14.05 18.36 -3.00
CA VAL A 20 -13.61 17.07 -2.48
C VAL A 20 -14.60 16.63 -1.41
N MET A 21 -14.85 15.33 -1.31
CA MET A 21 -15.70 14.77 -0.25
C MET A 21 -14.79 14.08 0.76
N GLU A 22 -14.91 14.48 2.01
CA GLU A 22 -14.31 13.78 3.15
C GLU A 22 -15.39 12.93 3.81
N ILE A 23 -15.08 11.66 4.03
CA ILE A 23 -15.99 10.72 4.66
C ILE A 23 -15.21 9.84 5.64
N GLN A 24 -15.84 9.57 6.79
CA GLN A 24 -15.30 8.62 7.76
C GLN A 24 -15.92 7.26 7.48
N VAL A 25 -15.07 6.25 7.32
CA VAL A 25 -15.51 4.88 7.10
C VAL A 25 -14.77 3.94 8.03
N GLU A 26 -15.41 2.85 8.39
CA GLU A 26 -14.80 1.75 9.13
C GLU A 26 -14.74 0.53 8.23
N PHE A 27 -13.57 -0.09 8.14
CA PHE A 27 -13.41 -1.34 7.40
C PHE A 27 -13.76 -2.49 8.33
N ALA A 28 -14.55 -3.45 7.86
CA ALA A 28 -14.69 -4.71 8.58
C ALA A 28 -13.31 -5.38 8.71
N GLY A 29 -12.78 -5.35 9.91
CA GLY A 29 -11.56 -6.02 10.31
C GLY A 29 -11.76 -6.56 11.72
N LYS A 30 -11.20 -7.73 12.00
CA LYS A 30 -11.02 -8.20 13.36
C LYS A 30 -9.56 -7.98 13.70
N ASP A 31 -9.26 -7.48 14.89
CA ASP A 31 -7.90 -7.50 15.41
C ASP A 31 -7.40 -8.94 15.58
N ASN A 32 -6.14 -9.09 15.99
CA ASN A 32 -5.53 -10.39 16.19
C ASN A 32 -6.21 -11.23 17.31
N GLN A 33 -7.14 -10.63 18.06
CA GLN A 33 -7.95 -11.25 19.11
C GLN A 33 -9.41 -11.51 18.66
N GLY A 34 -9.73 -11.26 17.39
CA GLY A 34 -11.07 -11.49 16.84
C GLY A 34 -12.07 -10.36 17.14
N GLN A 35 -11.63 -9.25 17.77
CA GLN A 35 -12.49 -8.12 18.11
C GLN A 35 -12.61 -7.16 16.92
N PRO A 36 -13.79 -6.55 16.69
CA PRO A 36 -13.96 -5.57 15.62
C PRO A 36 -12.93 -4.44 15.73
N GLN A 37 -12.30 -4.09 14.62
CA GLN A 37 -11.32 -3.03 14.53
C GLN A 37 -12.00 -1.66 14.53
N GLN A 38 -12.33 -1.18 15.74
CA GLN A 38 -13.13 0.03 15.99
C GLN A 38 -12.36 1.34 15.81
N LYS A 39 -11.77 1.58 14.63
CA LYS A 39 -11.35 2.95 14.30
C LYS A 39 -11.66 3.33 12.86
N PRO A 40 -12.47 4.39 12.66
CA PRO A 40 -12.74 4.88 11.33
C PRO A 40 -11.45 5.40 10.69
N LEU A 41 -11.22 4.98 9.45
CA LEU A 41 -10.23 5.52 8.55
C LEU A 41 -10.82 6.76 7.87
N HIS A 42 -10.01 7.82 7.79
CA HIS A 42 -10.39 9.02 7.06
C HIS A 42 -10.16 8.79 5.56
N VAL A 43 -11.26 8.85 4.80
CA VAL A 43 -11.25 8.71 3.34
C VAL A 43 -11.49 10.07 2.73
N THR A 44 -10.61 10.46 1.83
CA THR A 44 -10.78 11.64 0.98
C THR A 44 -11.10 11.16 -0.43
N VAL A 45 -12.23 11.57 -0.96
CA VAL A 45 -12.68 11.24 -2.30
C VAL A 45 -12.41 12.43 -3.21
N TRP A 46 -11.51 12.22 -4.17
CA TRP A 46 -11.13 13.22 -5.17
C TRP A 46 -11.85 12.91 -6.47
N ASN A 47 -13.00 13.56 -6.70
CA ASN A 47 -13.75 13.37 -7.94
C ASN A 47 -14.53 14.62 -8.41
N GLY A 48 -14.04 15.82 -8.06
CA GLY A 48 -14.67 17.08 -8.49
C GLY A 48 -16.18 17.11 -8.25
N ASN A 49 -16.97 17.46 -9.27
CA ASN A 49 -18.43 17.58 -9.13
C ASN A 49 -19.12 16.26 -8.71
N VAL A 50 -18.51 15.10 -9.01
CA VAL A 50 -19.01 13.79 -8.57
C VAL A 50 -18.92 13.65 -7.05
N ALA A 51 -17.94 14.27 -6.41
CA ALA A 51 -17.81 14.26 -4.95
C ALA A 51 -19.02 14.93 -4.27
N LYS A 52 -19.54 16.02 -4.84
CA LYS A 52 -20.73 16.72 -4.32
C LYS A 52 -21.99 15.86 -4.47
N VAL A 53 -22.18 15.26 -5.65
CA VAL A 53 -23.34 14.39 -5.91
C VAL A 53 -23.28 13.12 -5.06
N GLN A 54 -22.11 12.53 -4.88
CA GLN A 54 -21.93 11.36 -4.01
C GLN A 54 -22.19 11.71 -2.55
N ALA A 55 -21.68 12.85 -2.06
CA ALA A 55 -21.91 13.28 -0.67
C ALA A 55 -23.41 13.39 -0.34
N MET A 56 -24.22 13.88 -1.28
CA MET A 56 -25.67 14.02 -1.08
C MET A 56 -26.44 12.68 -1.05
N ASN A 57 -25.84 11.59 -1.55
CA ASN A 57 -26.49 10.30 -1.71
C ASN A 57 -25.92 9.20 -0.79
N LEU A 58 -25.01 9.56 0.12
CA LEU A 58 -24.41 8.64 1.07
C LEU A 58 -24.96 8.88 2.47
N ALA A 59 -25.32 7.80 3.16
CA ALA A 59 -25.82 7.85 4.52
C ALA A 59 -24.92 7.07 5.49
N VAL A 60 -24.92 7.48 6.77
CA VAL A 60 -24.28 6.71 7.84
C VAL A 60 -24.90 5.31 7.92
N GLY A 61 -24.06 4.30 8.12
CA GLY A 61 -24.44 2.88 8.13
C GLY A 61 -24.44 2.21 6.74
N GLN A 62 -24.28 2.98 5.66
CA GLN A 62 -24.20 2.42 4.31
C GLN A 62 -22.86 1.74 4.06
N SER A 63 -22.87 0.56 3.44
CA SER A 63 -21.65 -0.12 3.01
C SER A 63 -21.18 0.38 1.63
N LEU A 64 -19.87 0.54 1.47
CA LEU A 64 -19.22 1.03 0.26
C LEU A 64 -18.09 0.11 -0.18
N LEU A 65 -17.90 -0.02 -1.50
CA LEU A 65 -16.65 -0.45 -2.11
C LEU A 65 -15.85 0.79 -2.51
N LEU A 66 -14.61 0.85 -2.03
CA LEU A 66 -13.69 1.96 -2.23
C LEU A 66 -12.49 1.46 -3.02
N GLU A 67 -12.21 2.12 -4.14
CA GLU A 67 -11.01 1.88 -4.95
C GLU A 67 -10.17 3.15 -4.95
N GLY A 68 -8.88 3.02 -4.68
CA GLY A 68 -8.07 4.16 -4.34
C GLY A 68 -6.61 3.85 -4.02
N SER A 69 -5.92 4.90 -3.63
CA SER A 69 -4.53 4.85 -3.17
C SER A 69 -4.48 5.15 -1.68
N VAL A 70 -3.65 4.40 -0.94
CA VAL A 70 -3.36 4.71 0.46
C VAL A 70 -2.04 5.49 0.55
N ALA A 71 -2.03 6.53 1.37
CA ALA A 71 -0.85 7.32 1.70
C ALA A 71 -0.64 7.36 3.21
N MET A 72 0.61 7.55 3.64
CA MET A 72 0.99 7.64 5.05
C MET A 72 1.39 9.07 5.38
N ASP A 73 0.59 9.73 6.21
CA ASP A 73 0.87 11.10 6.64
C ASP A 73 1.38 11.14 8.07
N LYS A 74 2.37 12.00 8.32
CA LYS A 74 2.86 12.32 9.66
C LYS A 74 2.07 13.52 10.18
N VAL A 75 1.20 13.30 11.14
CA VAL A 75 0.46 14.36 11.83
C VAL A 75 1.19 14.69 13.13
N GLN A 76 1.51 15.96 13.33
CA GLN A 76 1.94 16.44 14.65
C GLN A 76 0.69 16.70 15.48
N THR A 77 0.60 16.09 16.65
CA THR A 77 -0.47 16.40 17.60
C THR A 77 -0.25 17.79 18.19
N THR A 78 -1.29 18.35 18.79
CA THR A 78 -1.26 19.61 19.55
C THR A 78 -0.18 19.61 20.65
N GLU A 79 0.21 18.43 21.13
CA GLU A 79 1.27 18.22 22.12
C GLU A 79 2.67 17.97 21.50
N GLY A 80 2.81 18.16 20.18
CA GLY A 80 4.09 18.02 19.46
C GLY A 80 4.52 16.57 19.15
N GLN A 81 3.69 15.57 19.47
CA GLN A 81 3.99 14.18 19.15
C GLN A 81 3.71 13.89 17.67
N LYS A 82 4.63 13.22 16.98
CA LYS A 82 4.40 12.75 15.60
C LYS A 82 3.62 11.44 15.64
N ARG A 83 2.49 11.39 14.94
CA ARG A 83 1.70 10.18 14.72
C ARG A 83 1.60 9.91 13.22
N THR A 84 1.78 8.66 12.82
CA THR A 84 1.52 8.23 11.44
C THR A 84 0.05 7.87 11.31
N THR A 85 -0.64 8.47 10.33
CA THR A 85 -2.01 8.11 9.96
C THR A 85 -2.04 7.62 8.53
N ALA A 86 -2.88 6.62 8.26
CA ALA A 86 -3.22 6.27 6.90
C ALA A 86 -4.32 7.23 6.40
N LYS A 87 -4.15 7.72 5.18
CA LYS A 87 -5.18 8.44 4.43
C LYS A 87 -5.49 7.67 3.16
N PHE A 88 -6.76 7.47 2.88
CA PHE A 88 -7.19 6.78 1.68
C PHE A 88 -7.78 7.77 0.68
N TRP A 89 -7.20 7.80 -0.51
CA TRP A 89 -7.59 8.64 -1.63
C TRP A 89 -8.43 7.79 -2.57
N ALA A 90 -9.76 7.86 -2.46
CA ALA A 90 -10.64 7.10 -3.33
C ALA A 90 -10.85 7.85 -4.65
N TYR A 91 -10.63 7.15 -5.76
CA TYR A 91 -11.05 7.61 -7.10
C TYR A 91 -12.36 6.94 -7.53
N LYS A 92 -12.77 5.85 -6.86
CA LYS A 92 -14.04 5.17 -7.09
C LYS A 92 -14.73 4.85 -5.77
N VAL A 93 -16.00 5.20 -5.69
CA VAL A 93 -16.87 4.90 -4.54
C VAL A 93 -18.14 4.28 -5.10
N ILE A 94 -18.45 3.07 -4.66
CA ILE A 94 -19.59 2.29 -5.14
C ILE A 94 -20.44 1.88 -3.93
N PRO A 95 -21.73 2.26 -3.87
CA PRO A 95 -22.67 1.68 -2.92
C PRO A 95 -22.66 0.15 -2.98
N ALA A 96 -22.54 -0.50 -1.83
CA ALA A 96 -22.60 -1.94 -1.69
C ALA A 96 -23.89 -2.34 -0.98
N ALA A 97 -24.48 -3.46 -1.40
CA ALA A 97 -25.67 -4.00 -0.74
C ALA A 97 -25.39 -4.53 0.68
N ALA A 98 -24.13 -4.85 0.98
CA ALA A 98 -23.67 -5.33 2.27
C ALA A 98 -22.16 -5.08 2.44
N ASP A 99 -21.65 -5.30 3.65
CA ASP A 99 -20.22 -5.39 3.89
C ASP A 99 -19.68 -6.77 3.51
N TYR A 100 -18.76 -6.80 2.55
CA TYR A 100 -18.10 -8.01 2.05
C TYR A 100 -16.77 -8.34 2.75
N GLY A 101 -16.35 -7.56 3.76
CA GLY A 101 -15.06 -7.75 4.44
C GLY A 101 -13.83 -7.55 3.54
N LEU A 102 -13.97 -6.88 2.38
CA LEU A 102 -12.88 -6.75 1.42
C LEU A 102 -11.85 -5.70 1.87
N ASN A 103 -10.65 -6.13 2.25
CA ASN A 103 -9.52 -5.26 2.56
C ASN A 103 -8.29 -5.79 1.82
N ILE A 104 -7.94 -5.14 0.71
CA ILE A 104 -6.79 -5.51 -0.12
C ILE A 104 -5.97 -4.25 -0.36
N VAL A 105 -4.69 -4.34 -0.01
CA VAL A 105 -3.69 -3.31 -0.26
C VAL A 105 -2.52 -3.95 -1.00
N ASN A 106 -2.13 -3.30 -2.09
CA ASN A 106 -0.96 -3.67 -2.87
C ASN A 106 0.02 -2.50 -2.84
N ILE A 107 1.25 -2.76 -2.44
CA ILE A 107 2.34 -1.77 -2.49
C ILE A 107 3.58 -2.36 -3.14
N ALA A 108 4.42 -1.50 -3.71
CA ALA A 108 5.77 -1.86 -4.13
C ALA A 108 6.73 -0.78 -3.63
N GLY A 109 7.80 -1.20 -2.97
CA GLY A 109 8.72 -0.27 -2.33
C GLY A 109 10.01 -0.94 -1.89
N ARG A 110 10.85 -0.17 -1.19
CA ARG A 110 12.16 -0.61 -0.71
C ARG A 110 12.17 -0.86 0.78
N LEU A 111 12.82 -1.94 1.22
CA LEU A 111 13.02 -2.22 2.65
C LEU A 111 13.88 -1.14 3.31
N GLY A 112 13.40 -0.59 4.42
CA GLY A 112 14.07 0.50 5.16
C GLY A 112 15.16 0.08 6.13
N GLN A 113 15.10 -1.17 6.57
CA GLN A 113 15.97 -1.80 7.56
C GLN A 113 16.22 -3.25 7.16
N GLU A 114 17.12 -3.91 7.88
CA GLU A 114 17.39 -5.31 7.67
C GLU A 114 16.19 -6.14 8.17
N PRO A 115 15.70 -7.10 7.37
CA PRO A 115 14.60 -7.97 7.80
C PRO A 115 14.75 -8.65 9.15
N SER A 116 15.99 -9.04 9.49
CA SER A 116 16.32 -9.71 10.74
C SER A 116 16.28 -8.80 11.98
N ASP A 117 16.25 -7.46 11.83
CA ASP A 117 16.38 -6.51 12.96
C ASP A 117 15.14 -6.47 13.87
N ASP A 118 13.93 -6.75 13.35
CA ASP A 118 12.67 -6.76 14.11
C ASP A 118 11.87 -8.04 13.82
N VAL A 119 12.36 -9.13 14.39
CA VAL A 119 11.72 -10.45 14.38
C VAL A 119 11.29 -10.83 15.78
N LYS A 120 10.07 -11.35 15.91
CA LYS A 120 9.55 -11.90 17.17
C LYS A 120 9.07 -13.31 16.96
N TYR A 121 9.49 -14.20 17.85
CA TYR A 121 9.01 -15.57 17.95
C TYR A 121 8.05 -15.67 19.14
N PHE A 122 6.98 -16.44 18.96
CA PHE A 122 5.98 -16.68 19.98
C PHE A 122 6.09 -18.12 20.50
N GLU A 123 5.68 -18.37 21.74
CA GLU A 123 5.67 -19.71 22.35
C GLU A 123 4.82 -20.72 21.56
N SER A 124 3.83 -20.23 20.81
CA SER A 124 3.01 -21.04 19.90
C SER A 124 3.76 -21.54 18.66
N GLY A 125 5.04 -21.20 18.50
CA GLY A 125 5.85 -21.49 17.31
C GLY A 125 5.63 -20.52 16.15
N ASN A 126 4.72 -19.54 16.29
CA ASN A 126 4.53 -18.51 15.27
C ASN A 126 5.69 -17.52 15.28
N MET A 127 5.92 -16.86 14.15
CA MET A 127 6.84 -15.73 14.08
C MET A 127 6.25 -14.55 13.30
N VAL A 128 6.75 -13.36 13.61
CA VAL A 128 6.46 -12.14 12.85
C VAL A 128 7.74 -11.37 12.59
N ALA A 129 7.98 -11.05 11.31
CA ALA A 129 8.99 -10.08 10.90
C ALA A 129 8.29 -8.74 10.62
N THR A 130 8.77 -7.65 11.23
CA THR A 130 8.22 -6.31 11.03
C THR A 130 9.24 -5.46 10.28
N ASN A 131 8.81 -4.84 9.18
CA ASN A 131 9.70 -4.00 8.36
C ASN A 131 9.00 -2.72 7.93
N SER A 132 9.71 -1.60 7.90
CA SER A 132 9.29 -0.42 7.14
C SER A 132 9.62 -0.57 5.64
N ILE A 133 8.69 -0.15 4.80
CA ILE A 133 8.83 -0.14 3.34
C ILE A 133 8.62 1.29 2.83
N ALA A 134 9.61 1.82 2.14
CA ALA A 134 9.54 3.11 1.46
C ALA A 134 8.88 2.97 0.09
N VAL A 135 7.67 3.53 -0.06
CA VAL A 135 6.90 3.56 -1.30
C VAL A 135 6.99 4.97 -1.89
N ARG A 136 7.35 5.06 -3.17
CA ARG A 136 7.51 6.34 -3.84
C ARG A 136 6.15 6.98 -4.15
N ARG A 137 5.98 8.25 -3.81
CA ARG A 137 4.82 9.05 -4.23
C ARG A 137 4.94 9.48 -5.71
N PRO A 138 3.83 9.65 -6.45
CA PRO A 138 3.85 10.03 -7.88
C PRO A 138 4.53 11.38 -8.14
N LYS A 139 4.40 12.35 -7.23
CA LYS A 139 4.99 13.68 -7.37
C LYS A 139 6.51 13.60 -7.17
N LYS A 140 7.26 14.13 -8.14
CA LYS A 140 8.72 14.26 -8.08
C LYS A 140 9.11 15.10 -6.85
N ASP A 141 10.19 14.73 -6.18
CA ASP A 141 10.76 15.41 -5.00
C ASP A 141 9.89 15.40 -3.74
N THR A 142 8.93 14.48 -3.64
CA THR A 142 8.20 14.24 -2.38
C THR A 142 8.86 13.09 -1.61
N GLU A 143 8.95 13.22 -0.28
CA GLU A 143 9.37 12.12 0.59
C GLU A 143 8.53 10.86 0.34
N PRO A 144 9.13 9.65 0.40
CA PRO A 144 8.39 8.41 0.25
C PRO A 144 7.40 8.20 1.41
N ASP A 145 6.31 7.51 1.13
CA ASP A 145 5.44 6.95 2.15
C ASP A 145 6.13 5.78 2.83
N TRP A 146 6.18 5.81 4.15
CA TRP A 146 6.75 4.72 4.95
C TRP A 146 5.65 3.84 5.49
N PHE A 147 5.53 2.64 4.96
CA PHE A 147 4.57 1.63 5.40
C PHE A 147 5.21 0.71 6.42
N ARG A 148 4.65 0.62 7.63
CA ARG A 148 5.00 -0.43 8.57
C ARG A 148 4.28 -1.71 8.17
N CYS A 149 5.04 -2.76 7.86
CA CYS A 149 4.52 -4.02 7.36
C CYS A 149 4.85 -5.16 8.33
N LYS A 150 3.91 -6.08 8.53
CA LYS A 150 4.10 -7.31 9.32
C LYS A 150 3.94 -8.53 8.43
N PHE A 151 4.90 -9.43 8.51
CA PHE A 151 4.94 -10.67 7.74
C PHE A 151 4.99 -11.85 8.71
N TRP A 152 3.95 -12.68 8.66
CA TRP A 152 3.79 -13.80 9.58
C TRP A 152 4.33 -15.09 9.01
N ASN A 153 4.88 -15.94 9.88
CA ASN A 153 5.27 -17.32 9.61
C ASN A 153 6.11 -17.41 8.33
N LYS A 154 5.76 -18.30 7.40
CA LYS A 154 6.49 -18.54 6.14
C LYS A 154 6.81 -17.27 5.34
N THR A 155 5.91 -16.28 5.33
CA THR A 155 6.15 -15.01 4.65
C THR A 155 7.22 -14.19 5.37
N GLY A 156 7.23 -14.20 6.69
CA GLY A 156 8.26 -13.60 7.53
C GLY A 156 9.62 -14.30 7.36
N GLU A 157 9.64 -15.63 7.46
CA GLU A 157 10.83 -16.46 7.21
C GLU A 157 11.45 -16.14 5.86
N SER A 158 10.63 -16.17 4.79
CA SER A 158 11.11 -15.92 3.43
C SER A 158 11.73 -14.54 3.25
N ILE A 159 11.14 -13.49 3.85
CA ILE A 159 11.73 -12.15 3.81
C ILE A 159 13.05 -12.10 4.59
N VAL A 160 13.12 -12.71 5.78
CA VAL A 160 14.33 -12.72 6.61
C VAL A 160 15.48 -13.46 5.91
N ASP A 161 15.19 -14.58 5.25
CA ASP A 161 16.21 -15.43 4.66
C ASP A 161 16.76 -14.89 3.32
N HIS A 162 15.97 -14.12 2.57
CA HIS A 162 16.28 -13.79 1.17
C HIS A 162 16.40 -12.30 0.87
N GLN A 163 16.00 -11.42 1.79
CA GLN A 163 15.96 -9.99 1.54
C GLN A 163 16.89 -9.23 2.49
N HIS A 164 17.40 -8.11 2.00
CA HIS A 164 18.24 -7.19 2.75
C HIS A 164 17.67 -5.78 2.69
N LYS A 165 18.16 -4.91 3.58
CA LYS A 165 17.85 -3.49 3.52
C LYS A 165 18.08 -2.94 2.11
N GLY A 166 17.10 -2.18 1.61
CA GLY A 166 17.14 -1.53 0.30
C GLY A 166 16.61 -2.38 -0.85
N ASN A 167 16.42 -3.69 -0.67
CA ASN A 167 15.79 -4.53 -1.69
C ASN A 167 14.38 -4.03 -2.03
N THR A 168 14.01 -4.16 -3.30
CA THR A 168 12.68 -3.78 -3.78
C THR A 168 11.75 -4.99 -3.72
N ILE A 169 10.62 -4.85 -3.01
CA ILE A 169 9.62 -5.89 -2.85
C ILE A 169 8.22 -5.36 -3.17
N GLY A 170 7.38 -6.23 -3.71
CA GLY A 170 5.93 -6.05 -3.79
C GLY A 170 5.26 -6.76 -2.61
N VAL A 171 4.24 -6.13 -2.03
CA VAL A 171 3.47 -6.70 -0.92
C VAL A 171 1.99 -6.61 -1.26
N THR A 172 1.30 -7.74 -1.16
CA THR A 172 -0.17 -7.83 -1.18
C THR A 172 -0.62 -8.25 0.21
N GLY A 173 -1.60 -7.54 0.75
CA GLY A 173 -2.13 -7.86 2.07
C GLY A 173 -3.31 -6.98 2.44
N ARG A 174 -3.44 -6.66 3.73
CA ARG A 174 -4.53 -5.84 4.27
C ARG A 174 -4.02 -4.77 5.22
N LEU A 175 -4.73 -3.65 5.26
CA LEU A 175 -4.40 -2.58 6.20
C LEU A 175 -5.16 -2.76 7.52
N ASP A 176 -4.43 -2.91 8.62
CA ASP A 176 -4.95 -3.02 9.97
C ASP A 176 -4.54 -1.76 10.78
N ILE A 177 -5.36 -1.36 11.75
CA ILE A 177 -5.07 -0.31 12.72
C ILE A 177 -4.73 -0.94 14.08
N GLU A 178 -3.45 -1.05 14.41
CA GLU A 178 -3.03 -1.57 15.70
C GLU A 178 -3.28 -0.56 16.82
N ILE A 179 -3.92 -1.02 17.89
CA ILE A 179 -4.13 -0.26 19.11
C ILE A 179 -3.10 -0.73 20.13
N PHE A 180 -2.36 0.19 20.74
CA PHE A 180 -1.40 -0.13 21.78
C PHE A 180 -1.33 1.00 22.80
N GLN A 181 -0.97 0.65 24.04
CA GLN A 181 -0.73 1.64 25.07
C GLN A 181 0.72 2.13 24.99
N ASP A 182 0.92 3.44 24.93
CA ASP A 182 2.25 4.03 25.00
C ASP A 182 2.85 3.73 26.37
N ARG A 183 4.05 3.15 26.39
CA ARG A 183 4.69 2.72 27.64
C ARG A 183 5.12 3.88 28.54
N ASN A 184 5.38 5.05 27.96
CA ASN A 184 5.86 6.21 28.70
C ASN A 184 4.70 7.06 29.23
N THR A 185 3.65 7.24 28.41
CA THR A 185 2.52 8.11 28.77
C THR A 185 1.29 7.37 29.26
N GLY A 186 1.20 6.05 29.04
CA GLY A 186 0.00 5.26 29.33
C GLY A 186 -1.17 5.54 28.37
N GLU A 187 -0.97 6.37 27.35
CA GLU A 187 -2.01 6.80 26.43
C GLU A 187 -2.30 5.70 25.37
N VAL A 188 -3.57 5.50 25.03
CA VAL A 188 -3.95 4.60 23.93
C VAL A 188 -3.59 5.24 22.61
N ARG A 189 -2.76 4.55 21.82
CA ARG A 189 -2.31 4.95 20.50
C ARG A 189 -2.78 3.99 19.42
N HIS A 190 -2.85 4.52 18.21
CA HIS A 190 -3.23 3.79 17.02
C HIS A 190 -2.13 3.92 15.98
N THR A 191 -1.84 2.86 15.24
CA THR A 191 -0.88 2.91 14.14
C THR A 191 -1.34 2.03 12.98
N PRO A 192 -1.38 2.57 11.76
CA PRO A 192 -1.65 1.77 10.58
C PRO A 192 -0.51 0.79 10.32
N VAL A 193 -0.85 -0.46 10.05
CA VAL A 193 0.07 -1.56 9.75
C VAL A 193 -0.47 -2.33 8.55
N LEU A 194 0.38 -2.57 7.55
CA LEU A 194 0.07 -3.47 6.46
C LEU A 194 0.44 -4.90 6.88
N VAL A 195 -0.54 -5.78 7.04
CA VAL A 195 -0.27 -7.20 7.23
C VAL A 195 -0.11 -7.83 5.85
N GLY A 196 1.11 -8.27 5.53
CA GLY A 196 1.46 -8.81 4.23
C GLY A 196 1.15 -10.30 4.14
N ASP A 197 0.18 -10.66 3.30
CA ASP A 197 -0.23 -12.03 3.07
C ASP A 197 0.62 -12.70 1.97
N ARG A 198 1.08 -11.92 0.98
CA ARG A 198 1.99 -12.36 -0.08
C ARG A 198 3.05 -11.31 -0.37
N VAL A 199 4.26 -11.79 -0.68
CA VAL A 199 5.40 -10.94 -1.02
C VAL A 199 5.99 -11.40 -2.35
N SER A 200 6.31 -10.43 -3.21
CA SER A 200 7.00 -10.64 -4.47
C SER A 200 8.37 -9.98 -4.41
N PHE A 201 9.44 -10.75 -4.59
CA PHE A 201 10.78 -10.20 -4.66
C PHE A 201 11.04 -9.66 -6.06
N LEU A 202 11.23 -8.34 -6.19
CA LEU A 202 11.26 -7.68 -7.49
C LEU A 202 12.67 -7.58 -8.10
N GLY A 203 13.63 -8.29 -7.51
CA GLY A 203 15.04 -8.21 -7.86
C GLY A 203 15.64 -6.84 -7.53
N SER A 204 16.91 -6.79 -7.13
CA SER A 204 17.69 -5.59 -7.39
C SER A 204 18.09 -5.65 -8.87
N LYS A 205 18.06 -4.52 -9.59
CA LYS A 205 18.85 -4.44 -10.82
C LYS A 205 20.28 -4.78 -10.37
N SER A 206 20.77 -5.95 -10.77
CA SER A 206 22.19 -6.29 -10.67
C SER A 206 22.92 -5.08 -11.25
N ASN A 207 23.59 -4.33 -10.38
CA ASN A 207 24.50 -3.31 -10.83
C ASN A 207 25.62 -4.11 -11.47
N GLY A 208 25.56 -4.22 -12.80
CA GLY A 208 26.36 -5.16 -13.56
C GLY A 208 27.78 -5.18 -13.02
N GLU A 209 28.15 -6.29 -12.41
CA GLU A 209 29.53 -6.72 -12.39
C GLU A 209 29.96 -6.68 -13.85
N SER A 210 30.78 -5.69 -14.17
CA SER A 210 31.58 -5.65 -15.37
C SER A 210 32.47 -6.89 -15.33
N HIS A 211 31.91 -8.01 -15.78
CA HIS A 211 32.67 -9.10 -16.33
C HIS A 211 33.42 -8.50 -17.51
N THR A 212 34.67 -8.14 -17.27
CA THR A 212 35.67 -7.89 -18.28
C THR A 212 35.75 -9.13 -19.17
N ALA A 213 35.00 -9.14 -20.26
CA ALA A 213 35.15 -10.14 -21.30
C ALA A 213 36.56 -9.96 -21.91
N PRO A 214 37.35 -11.03 -22.12
CA PRO A 214 38.61 -10.93 -22.84
C PRO A 214 38.34 -10.45 -24.26
N ALA A 215 39.11 -9.47 -24.73
CA ALA A 215 39.02 -8.93 -26.08
C ALA A 215 39.22 -10.05 -27.12
N ALA A 216 38.20 -10.27 -27.96
CA ALA A 216 38.31 -11.05 -29.18
C ALA A 216 38.68 -10.12 -30.36
N PRO A 217 39.57 -10.54 -31.29
CA PRO A 217 40.03 -9.70 -32.38
C PRO A 217 38.95 -9.54 -33.48
N ALA A 218 39.01 -8.40 -34.16
CA ALA A 218 38.09 -7.99 -35.21
C ALA A 218 38.07 -8.94 -36.43
N ALA A 219 36.88 -9.24 -36.94
CA ALA A 219 36.69 -9.89 -38.24
C ALA A 219 35.40 -9.39 -38.95
N VAL A 220 35.65 -8.66 -40.03
CA VAL A 220 34.91 -8.48 -41.32
C VAL A 220 33.37 -8.49 -41.38
N SER A 221 32.86 -7.39 -41.95
CA SER A 221 31.48 -7.19 -42.40
C SER A 221 31.05 -8.18 -43.49
N ALA A 222 29.86 -8.76 -43.33
CA ALA A 222 29.06 -9.34 -44.40
C ALA A 222 27.60 -8.86 -44.26
N SER A 223 27.09 -8.21 -45.29
CA SER A 223 25.72 -7.70 -45.42
C SER A 223 24.73 -8.84 -45.65
N VAL A 224 23.73 -8.98 -44.78
CA VAL A 224 22.59 -9.90 -44.95
C VAL A 224 21.38 -9.12 -45.48
N PRO A 225 20.68 -9.57 -46.54
CA PRO A 225 19.48 -8.91 -47.05
C PRO A 225 18.26 -9.18 -46.15
N ALA A 226 17.34 -8.21 -46.12
CA ALA A 226 16.12 -8.23 -45.32
C ALA A 226 15.11 -9.31 -45.79
N PRO A 227 14.35 -9.93 -44.87
CA PRO A 227 13.27 -10.85 -45.25
C PRO A 227 12.02 -10.08 -45.70
N SER A 228 11.38 -10.61 -46.74
CA SER A 228 10.13 -10.12 -47.34
C SER A 228 8.91 -10.35 -46.44
N GLU A 229 7.98 -9.40 -46.47
CA GLU A 229 6.68 -9.44 -45.80
C GLU A 229 5.89 -10.71 -46.15
N THR A 230 5.51 -11.46 -45.12
CA THR A 230 4.61 -12.60 -45.25
C THR A 230 3.18 -12.07 -45.19
N ASN A 231 2.39 -12.32 -46.24
CA ASN A 231 0.98 -11.96 -46.32
C ASN A 231 0.16 -12.87 -45.38
N TYR A 232 -0.61 -12.27 -44.47
CA TYR A 232 -1.34 -12.94 -43.38
C TYR A 232 -2.76 -13.39 -43.76
N ASP A 233 -3.15 -13.29 -45.03
CA ASP A 233 -4.53 -13.56 -45.50
C ASP A 233 -4.86 -15.04 -45.78
N ASP A 234 -3.94 -15.99 -45.52
CA ASP A 234 -4.13 -17.42 -45.82
C ASP A 234 -4.18 -18.32 -44.56
N ILE A 235 -4.70 -17.79 -43.44
CA ILE A 235 -4.97 -18.61 -42.23
C ILE A 235 -6.46 -19.02 -42.22
N PRO A 236 -6.79 -20.30 -42.48
CA PRO A 236 -8.17 -20.77 -42.36
C PRO A 236 -8.61 -20.85 -40.88
N PHE A 237 -9.86 -20.49 -40.61
CA PHE A 237 -10.52 -20.55 -39.31
C PHE A 237 -10.72 -21.99 -38.79
#